data_AF-M1WHX7-F1
#
_entry.id   AF-M1WHX7-F1
#
_cell.length_a   1.000
_cell.length_b   1.000
_cell.length_c   1.000
_cell.angle_alpha   90.00
_cell.angle_beta   90.00
_cell.angle_gamma   90.00
#
_symmetry.space_group_name_H-M   'P 1'
#
loop_
_entity.id
_entity.type
_entity.pdbx_description
1 polymer ?
#
loop_
_entity_poly.entity_id
_entity_poly.type
_entity_poly.pdbx_seq_one_letter_code
_entity_poly.pdbx_strand_id
1 'polypeptide(L)'
;MSRVLHCLVWLAIAFSAIASADLDERLMAKLVKEYQTNTIKGLNGSCTQDNVVVRKEWGNLSLRSRREYIAAVKCLAALPSKIDPKLAPGARSRYDDFEATHIRLATKIHGTGFFLPWHRHFVHLYETALRDECNYTDYQPYWDWSKYAYQPVQANPLYDGSDTSMGSNGRYIPGRNGTVQVLPVPEPNPPTLYCPAGTGGGYVERGSFASWILHLGPVLRMFVRNGTPVRPNPRPDGLGYNPRHMIRDFNNTLLQENNSYKIINYMLTKLTNMHAFNSYFYGVPHIGGHLFISGYDNDFYTSPGDPLFYFHHAQMDRIWSIWQSLDFSTRENALDGTLTMDNVPPSRDVTLEDIMSFDFQPSIPVGQRMSPTKNGLCYISPWSCSVEVVGNHDKSEHFLKNIRRYNAALSLTSCSVDGEPRIDLQLHSELYHWQGPLRGKAPAFAQLLFYNTEEATVHRLERPSHSKLDTELLKELHDELIEYNPFVPIYKTAKERLDGELQQSGEGDYQLSLNPQLGLVMQEGGQTGGGRTCQSWTRLRV
;
A
#
# COMPACT_ATOMS: atom_id res chain seq x y z
N MET A 1 -28.77 -0.58 -36.06
CA MET A 1 -28.29 0.68 -35.43
C MET A 1 -28.25 0.66 -33.89
N SER A 2 -28.92 -0.25 -33.17
CA SER A 2 -28.98 -0.23 -31.69
C SER A 2 -27.77 -0.85 -30.93
N ARG A 3 -27.08 -1.86 -31.50
CA ARG A 3 -25.94 -2.53 -30.81
C ARG A 3 -24.60 -1.79 -30.88
N VAL A 4 -24.36 -1.02 -31.94
CA VAL A 4 -23.11 -0.26 -32.12
C VAL A 4 -23.07 0.98 -31.20
N LEU A 5 -24.23 1.58 -30.93
CA LEU A 5 -24.35 2.72 -30.02
C LEU A 5 -24.08 2.30 -28.55
N HIS A 6 -24.49 1.09 -28.15
CA HIS A 6 -24.21 0.55 -26.82
C HIS A 6 -22.71 0.28 -26.61
N CYS A 7 -22.00 -0.32 -27.57
CA CYS A 7 -20.55 -0.53 -27.46
C CYS A 7 -19.74 0.78 -27.42
N LEU A 8 -20.15 1.80 -28.18
CA LEU A 8 -19.49 3.11 -28.18
C LEU A 8 -19.68 3.87 -26.87
N VAL A 9 -20.84 3.72 -26.21
CA VAL A 9 -21.09 4.30 -24.88
C VAL A 9 -20.26 3.59 -23.80
N TRP A 10 -20.14 2.25 -23.84
CA TRP A 10 -19.29 1.51 -22.91
C TRP A 10 -17.79 1.78 -23.08
N LEU A 11 -17.32 1.92 -24.34
CA LEU A 11 -15.94 2.33 -24.63
C LEU A 11 -15.68 3.78 -24.18
N ALA A 12 -16.60 4.73 -24.42
CA ALA A 12 -16.44 6.11 -23.96
C ALA A 12 -16.43 6.23 -22.42
N ILE A 13 -17.24 5.42 -21.72
CA ILE A 13 -17.24 5.35 -20.25
C ILE A 13 -15.94 4.74 -19.73
N ALA A 14 -15.42 3.68 -20.37
CA ALA A 14 -14.14 3.08 -20.00
C ALA A 14 -12.96 4.03 -20.27
N PHE A 15 -12.92 4.72 -21.42
CA PHE A 15 -11.87 5.68 -21.76
C PHE A 15 -11.91 6.94 -20.87
N SER A 16 -13.09 7.43 -20.48
CA SER A 16 -13.21 8.55 -19.53
C SER A 16 -12.86 8.15 -18.09
N ALA A 17 -13.12 6.91 -17.68
CA ALA A 17 -12.69 6.38 -16.38
C ALA A 17 -11.15 6.20 -16.32
N ILE A 18 -10.52 5.71 -17.38
CA ILE A 18 -9.05 5.55 -17.45
C ILE A 18 -8.35 6.92 -17.50
N ALA A 19 -8.87 7.87 -18.29
CA ALA A 19 -8.31 9.22 -18.37
C ALA A 19 -8.50 10.03 -17.06
N SER A 20 -9.59 9.81 -16.32
CA SER A 20 -9.84 10.49 -15.04
C SER A 20 -9.07 9.88 -13.87
N ALA A 21 -8.90 8.55 -13.82
CA ALA A 21 -8.03 7.88 -12.85
C ALA A 21 -6.58 8.40 -12.93
N ASP A 22 -6.07 8.63 -14.14
CA ASP A 22 -4.75 9.23 -14.39
C ASP A 22 -4.68 10.72 -13.97
N LEU A 23 -5.78 11.48 -14.01
CA LEU A 23 -5.80 12.87 -13.53
C LEU A 23 -5.79 12.97 -12.00
N ASP A 24 -6.62 12.17 -11.33
CA ASP A 24 -6.71 12.17 -9.88
C ASP A 24 -5.42 11.65 -9.24
N GLU A 25 -4.82 10.61 -9.80
CA GLU A 25 -3.52 10.10 -9.35
C GLU A 25 -2.41 11.15 -9.54
N ARG A 26 -2.37 11.85 -10.68
CA ARG A 26 -1.41 12.95 -10.92
C ARG A 26 -1.58 14.10 -9.93
N LEU A 27 -2.82 14.46 -9.58
CA LEU A 27 -3.07 15.49 -8.58
C LEU A 27 -2.55 15.05 -7.21
N MET A 28 -2.82 13.80 -6.81
CA MET A 28 -2.30 13.26 -5.55
C MET A 28 -0.77 13.29 -5.52
N ALA A 29 -0.11 12.86 -6.60
CA ALA A 29 1.35 12.93 -6.73
C ALA A 29 1.89 14.36 -6.58
N LYS A 30 1.21 15.37 -7.16
CA LYS A 30 1.56 16.78 -6.99
C LYS A 30 1.43 17.23 -5.52
N LEU A 31 0.32 16.90 -4.86
CA LEU A 31 0.09 17.25 -3.45
C LEU A 31 1.14 16.63 -2.53
N VAL A 32 1.53 15.38 -2.80
CA VAL A 32 2.58 14.70 -2.03
C VAL A 32 3.95 15.35 -2.22
N LYS A 33 4.28 15.77 -3.45
CA LYS A 33 5.53 16.50 -3.72
C LYS A 33 5.56 17.85 -3.00
N GLU A 34 4.43 18.54 -2.96
CA GLU A 34 4.28 19.79 -2.21
C GLU A 34 4.43 19.55 -0.70
N TYR A 35 3.80 18.49 -0.17
CA TYR A 35 3.97 18.04 1.20
C TYR A 35 5.44 17.79 1.57
N GLN A 36 6.16 17.02 0.74
CA GLN A 36 7.59 16.78 0.96
C GLN A 36 8.37 18.09 1.01
N THR A 37 8.16 18.95 0.00
CA THR A 37 8.88 20.21 -0.13
C THR A 37 8.64 21.13 1.05
N ASN A 38 7.38 21.31 1.47
CA ASN A 38 7.01 22.19 2.57
C ASN A 38 7.50 21.63 3.90
N THR A 39 7.36 20.32 4.12
CA THR A 39 7.83 19.68 5.35
C THR A 39 9.35 19.77 5.49
N ILE A 40 10.10 19.48 4.43
CA ILE A 40 11.57 19.56 4.40
C ILE A 40 12.06 20.99 4.68
N LYS A 41 11.39 22.01 4.14
CA LYS A 41 11.70 23.42 4.41
C LYS A 41 11.41 23.82 5.86
N GLY A 42 10.42 23.18 6.49
CA GLY A 42 10.00 23.44 7.87
C GLY A 42 10.80 22.68 8.92
N LEU A 43 11.69 21.77 8.53
CA LEU A 43 12.53 21.00 9.46
C LEU A 43 13.44 21.93 10.27
N ASN A 44 13.45 21.72 11.58
CA ASN A 44 14.28 22.47 12.51
C ASN A 44 14.52 21.68 13.81
N GLY A 45 15.48 22.16 14.61
CA GLY A 45 15.77 21.58 15.92
C GLY A 45 16.27 20.13 15.83
N SER A 46 15.58 19.20 16.48
CA SER A 46 15.97 17.78 16.55
C SER A 46 15.65 16.98 15.29
N CYS A 47 14.80 17.48 14.39
CA CYS A 47 14.49 16.82 13.13
C CYS A 47 15.08 17.61 11.96
N THR A 48 15.99 16.98 11.23
CA THR A 48 16.79 17.56 10.16
C THR A 48 16.65 16.74 8.88
N GLN A 49 17.16 17.26 7.76
CA GLN A 49 17.18 16.51 6.51
C GLN A 49 18.02 15.22 6.59
N ASP A 50 18.98 15.17 7.52
CA ASP A 50 19.90 14.05 7.66
C ASP A 50 19.29 12.88 8.45
N ASN A 51 18.35 13.17 9.37
CA ASN A 51 17.76 12.15 10.24
C ASN A 51 16.25 11.95 10.05
N VAL A 52 15.60 12.73 9.18
CA VAL A 52 14.19 12.53 8.86
C VAL A 52 13.98 11.20 8.16
N VAL A 53 13.06 10.43 8.72
CA VAL A 53 12.75 9.08 8.27
C VAL A 53 11.69 9.11 7.18
N VAL A 54 11.75 8.17 6.25
CA VAL A 54 10.73 7.99 5.20
C VAL A 54 9.90 6.73 5.50
N ARG A 55 8.63 6.90 5.90
CA ARG A 55 7.66 5.81 5.94
C ARG A 55 7.20 5.46 4.53
N LYS A 56 7.26 4.18 4.17
CA LYS A 56 7.03 3.69 2.81
C LYS A 56 5.65 3.02 2.69
N GLU A 57 5.06 3.09 1.50
CA GLU A 57 3.89 2.26 1.17
C GLU A 57 4.33 0.79 1.13
N TRP A 58 3.50 -0.12 1.68
CA TRP A 58 3.84 -1.55 1.78
C TRP A 58 4.25 -2.18 0.45
N GLY A 59 3.54 -1.83 -0.62
CA GLY A 59 3.82 -2.28 -1.98
C GLY A 59 5.21 -1.89 -2.52
N ASN A 60 5.86 -0.89 -1.94
CA ASN A 60 7.22 -0.47 -2.34
C ASN A 60 8.32 -1.05 -1.45
N LEU A 61 7.97 -1.78 -0.39
CA LEU A 61 8.96 -2.50 0.41
C LEU A 61 9.45 -3.73 -0.34
N SER A 62 10.74 -4.05 -0.18
CA SER A 62 11.31 -5.32 -0.62
C SER A 62 10.66 -6.50 0.09
N LEU A 63 10.70 -7.67 -0.55
CA LEU A 63 10.19 -8.89 0.07
C LEU A 63 10.89 -9.18 1.40
N ARG A 64 12.18 -8.85 1.52
CA ARG A 64 12.94 -8.94 2.77
C ARG A 64 12.37 -8.02 3.85
N SER A 65 12.23 -6.72 3.56
CA SER A 65 11.70 -5.74 4.52
C SER A 65 10.29 -6.08 4.99
N ARG A 66 9.45 -6.63 4.11
CA ARG A 66 8.11 -7.14 4.48
C ARG A 66 8.20 -8.30 5.46
N ARG A 67 9.10 -9.27 5.23
CA ARG A 67 9.31 -10.39 6.16
C ARG A 67 9.86 -9.93 7.50
N GLU A 68 10.76 -8.95 7.52
CA GLU A 68 11.29 -8.36 8.76
C GLU A 68 10.19 -7.69 9.59
N TYR A 69 9.31 -6.90 8.96
CA TYR A 69 8.15 -6.31 9.64
C TYR A 69 7.22 -7.41 10.18
N ILE A 70 6.87 -8.42 9.37
CA ILE A 70 6.01 -9.55 9.79
C ILE A 70 6.61 -10.27 11.00
N ALA A 71 7.93 -10.52 10.99
CA ALA A 71 8.63 -11.15 12.10
C ALA A 71 8.53 -10.31 13.38
N ALA A 72 8.67 -8.99 13.28
CA ALA A 72 8.54 -8.09 14.41
C ALA A 72 7.11 -8.10 15.01
N VAL A 73 6.08 -8.08 14.16
CA VAL A 73 4.68 -8.18 14.64
C VAL A 73 4.43 -9.50 15.37
N LYS A 74 4.93 -10.62 14.82
CA LYS A 74 4.84 -11.93 15.47
C LYS A 74 5.61 -12.00 16.78
N CYS A 75 6.77 -11.35 16.85
CA CYS A 75 7.53 -11.19 18.09
C CYS A 75 6.71 -10.42 19.13
N LEU A 76 6.07 -9.32 18.76
CA LEU A 76 5.25 -8.52 19.69
C LEU A 76 4.06 -9.32 20.24
N ALA A 77 3.47 -10.21 19.42
CA ALA A 77 2.45 -11.15 19.88
C ALA A 77 2.98 -12.31 20.73
N ALA A 78 4.29 -12.55 20.76
CA ALA A 78 4.92 -13.56 21.59
C ALA A 78 5.46 -12.99 22.93
N LEU A 79 5.80 -11.70 22.98
CA LEU A 79 6.25 -11.03 24.19
C LEU A 79 5.11 -10.91 25.21
N PRO A 80 5.39 -11.02 26.53
CA PRO A 80 4.36 -10.97 27.56
C PRO A 80 3.74 -9.56 27.69
N SER A 81 2.43 -9.53 27.93
CA SER A 81 1.68 -8.30 28.20
C SER A 81 2.26 -7.48 29.38
N LYS A 82 2.22 -6.15 29.24
CA LYS A 82 2.65 -5.13 30.22
C LYS A 82 1.47 -4.37 30.85
N ILE A 83 0.26 -4.47 30.31
CA ILE A 83 -0.91 -3.80 30.90
C ILE A 83 -1.24 -4.42 32.26
N ASP A 84 -1.79 -3.64 33.19
CA ASP A 84 -2.26 -4.18 34.47
C ASP A 84 -3.30 -5.29 34.21
N PRO A 85 -3.07 -6.54 34.69
CA PRO A 85 -4.01 -7.65 34.52
C PRO A 85 -5.40 -7.38 35.09
N LYS A 86 -5.55 -6.41 36.00
CA LYS A 86 -6.86 -5.97 36.50
C LYS A 86 -7.64 -5.16 35.45
N LEU A 87 -6.93 -4.43 34.59
CA LEU A 87 -7.53 -3.65 33.52
C LEU A 87 -7.90 -4.55 32.33
N ALA A 88 -7.02 -5.49 31.96
CA ALA A 88 -7.25 -6.41 30.84
C ALA A 88 -6.85 -7.85 31.18
N PRO A 89 -7.68 -8.61 31.94
CA PRO A 89 -7.35 -9.96 32.37
C PRO A 89 -7.23 -10.98 31.21
N GLY A 90 -7.76 -10.64 30.05
CA GLY A 90 -7.64 -11.42 28.82
C GLY A 90 -6.32 -11.22 28.06
N ALA A 91 -5.57 -10.15 28.33
CA ALA A 91 -4.33 -9.87 27.60
C ALA A 91 -3.29 -10.96 27.90
N ARG A 92 -2.57 -11.40 26.87
CA ARG A 92 -1.48 -12.39 26.97
C ARG A 92 -0.18 -11.84 26.43
N SER A 93 -0.25 -10.98 25.42
CA SER A 93 0.89 -10.50 24.67
C SER A 93 1.06 -8.98 24.73
N ARG A 94 2.24 -8.49 24.35
CA ARG A 94 2.47 -7.05 24.13
C ARG A 94 1.58 -6.48 23.06
N TYR A 95 1.24 -7.28 22.04
CA TYR A 95 0.29 -6.88 21.02
C TYR A 95 -1.12 -6.65 21.61
N ASP A 96 -1.57 -7.51 22.53
CA ASP A 96 -2.86 -7.36 23.20
C ASP A 96 -2.94 -6.08 24.05
N ASP A 97 -1.81 -5.50 24.50
CA ASP A 97 -1.83 -4.26 25.27
C ASP A 97 -2.29 -3.06 24.44
N PHE A 98 -1.97 -3.06 23.15
CA PHE A 98 -2.45 -2.05 22.20
C PHE A 98 -3.95 -2.20 21.98
N GLU A 99 -4.42 -3.42 21.71
CA GLU A 99 -5.86 -3.71 21.56
C GLU A 99 -6.63 -3.36 22.84
N ALA A 100 -6.14 -3.75 24.01
CA ALA A 100 -6.78 -3.47 25.30
C ALA A 100 -6.91 -1.96 25.57
N THR A 101 -5.84 -1.20 25.32
CA THR A 101 -5.84 0.25 25.51
C THR A 101 -6.87 0.91 24.60
N HIS A 102 -6.93 0.49 23.34
CA HIS A 102 -7.92 0.99 22.40
C HIS A 102 -9.35 0.64 22.81
N ILE A 103 -9.62 -0.62 23.20
CA ILE A 103 -10.93 -1.03 23.74
C ILE A 103 -11.36 -0.11 24.89
N ARG A 104 -10.45 0.16 25.83
CA ARG A 104 -10.77 0.97 27.01
C ARG A 104 -10.99 2.45 26.72
N LEU A 105 -10.35 2.98 25.69
CA LEU A 105 -10.35 4.41 25.38
C LEU A 105 -11.19 4.77 24.16
N ALA A 106 -11.77 3.81 23.43
CA ALA A 106 -12.41 4.01 22.14
C ALA A 106 -13.42 5.18 22.11
N THR A 107 -14.28 5.32 23.12
CA THR A 107 -15.29 6.41 23.21
C THR A 107 -14.71 7.76 23.66
N LYS A 108 -13.42 7.83 23.99
CA LYS A 108 -12.69 9.07 24.29
C LYS A 108 -11.81 9.52 23.12
N ILE A 109 -11.50 8.63 22.19
CA ILE A 109 -10.53 8.86 21.11
C ILE A 109 -11.17 8.89 19.72
N HIS A 110 -12.49 8.70 19.60
CA HIS A 110 -13.23 8.79 18.33
C HIS A 110 -14.40 9.76 18.47
N GLY A 111 -14.69 10.52 17.42
CA GLY A 111 -15.65 11.62 17.49
C GLY A 111 -15.23 12.72 18.49
N THR A 112 -13.94 12.80 18.83
CA THR A 112 -13.37 13.75 19.79
C THR A 112 -12.22 14.53 19.18
N GLY A 113 -11.82 15.62 19.84
CA GLY A 113 -10.60 16.35 19.47
C GLY A 113 -9.30 15.56 19.69
N PHE A 114 -9.36 14.39 20.32
CA PHE A 114 -8.20 13.51 20.49
C PHE A 114 -7.92 12.63 19.27
N PHE A 115 -8.88 12.47 18.36
CA PHE A 115 -8.84 11.45 17.31
C PHE A 115 -7.53 11.40 16.53
N LEU A 116 -7.19 12.46 15.81
CA LEU A 116 -5.97 12.50 14.99
C LEU A 116 -4.66 12.41 15.80
N PRO A 117 -4.42 13.26 16.84
CA PRO A 117 -3.17 13.23 17.59
C PRO A 117 -2.98 11.93 18.40
N TRP A 118 -4.07 11.35 18.92
CA TRP A 118 -4.00 10.09 19.68
C TRP A 118 -3.61 8.94 18.78
N HIS A 119 -4.23 8.79 17.61
CA HIS A 119 -3.91 7.72 16.67
C HIS A 119 -2.51 7.87 16.05
N ARG A 120 -2.06 9.09 15.76
CA ARG A 120 -0.64 9.33 15.38
C ARG A 120 0.31 8.82 16.45
N HIS A 121 0.05 9.14 17.72
CA HIS A 121 0.92 8.67 18.78
C HIS A 121 0.82 7.17 18.99
N PHE A 122 -0.37 6.59 18.89
CA PHE A 122 -0.60 5.16 19.05
C PHE A 122 0.17 4.34 18.02
N VAL A 123 0.17 4.77 16.74
CA VAL A 123 0.99 4.16 15.68
C VAL A 123 2.48 4.34 15.96
N HIS A 124 2.90 5.50 16.46
CA HIS A 124 4.30 5.71 16.87
C HIS A 124 4.71 4.78 18.03
N LEU A 125 3.88 4.62 19.06
CA LEU A 125 4.16 3.71 20.17
C LEU A 125 4.26 2.24 19.69
N TYR A 126 3.43 1.87 18.72
CA TYR A 126 3.48 0.54 18.11
C TYR A 126 4.78 0.35 17.32
N GLU A 127 5.14 1.31 16.48
CA GLU A 127 6.42 1.31 15.76
C GLU A 127 7.61 1.22 16.73
N THR A 128 7.64 2.04 17.78
CA THR A 128 8.67 1.99 18.82
C THR A 128 8.74 0.61 19.48
N ALA A 129 7.60 -0.01 19.80
CA ALA A 129 7.59 -1.35 20.39
C ALA A 129 8.15 -2.42 19.41
N LEU A 130 7.83 -2.34 18.12
CA LEU A 130 8.43 -3.22 17.11
C LEU A 130 9.95 -3.04 17.03
N ARG A 131 10.42 -1.81 17.10
CA ARG A 131 11.85 -1.49 16.97
C ARG A 131 12.64 -1.87 18.22
N ASP A 132 12.19 -1.39 19.37
CA ASP A 132 12.93 -1.49 20.63
C ASP A 132 12.76 -2.86 21.31
N GLU A 133 11.59 -3.51 21.15
CA GLU A 133 11.31 -4.80 21.80
C GLU A 133 11.50 -6.00 20.84
N CYS A 134 11.46 -5.78 19.53
CA CYS A 134 11.47 -6.83 18.52
C CYS A 134 12.51 -6.66 17.40
N ASN A 135 13.50 -5.77 17.59
CA ASN A 135 14.64 -5.54 16.68
C ASN A 135 14.22 -5.18 15.25
N TYR A 136 13.05 -4.58 15.05
CA TYR A 136 12.69 -4.04 13.74
C TYR A 136 13.55 -2.80 13.46
N THR A 137 14.23 -2.76 12.31
CA THR A 137 15.17 -1.68 12.00
C THR A 137 14.57 -0.59 11.12
N ASP A 138 13.45 -0.88 10.46
CA ASP A 138 12.73 0.04 9.59
C ASP A 138 11.50 0.62 10.32
N TYR A 139 10.67 1.39 9.63
CA TYR A 139 9.60 2.19 10.22
C TYR A 139 8.24 1.78 9.72
N GLN A 140 7.18 2.19 10.43
CA GLN A 140 5.82 1.76 10.17
C GLN A 140 5.43 2.06 8.70
N PRO A 141 5.19 1.02 7.88
CA PRO A 141 4.63 1.21 6.55
C PRO A 141 3.15 1.60 6.59
N TYR A 142 2.68 2.18 5.50
CA TYR A 142 1.29 2.60 5.34
C TYR A 142 0.59 1.87 4.18
N TRP A 143 -0.74 1.86 4.22
CA TRP A 143 -1.59 1.30 3.17
C TRP A 143 -2.20 2.41 2.31
N ASP A 144 -1.73 2.58 1.07
CA ASP A 144 -2.36 3.54 0.16
C ASP A 144 -3.67 2.99 -0.40
N TRP A 145 -4.79 3.30 0.25
CA TRP A 145 -6.11 2.86 -0.20
C TRP A 145 -6.42 3.29 -1.64
N SER A 146 -6.06 4.52 -1.99
CA SER A 146 -6.43 5.14 -3.25
C SER A 146 -5.77 4.44 -4.44
N LYS A 147 -4.52 3.99 -4.26
CA LYS A 147 -3.77 3.17 -5.22
C LYS A 147 -4.49 1.86 -5.58
N TYR A 148 -5.17 1.25 -4.61
CA TYR A 148 -5.76 -0.09 -4.75
C TYR A 148 -7.29 -0.10 -4.83
N ALA A 149 -7.98 1.04 -4.66
CA ALA A 149 -9.44 1.11 -4.59
C ALA A 149 -10.15 0.48 -5.79
N TYR A 150 -9.63 0.68 -7.00
CA TYR A 150 -10.19 0.14 -8.25
C TYR A 150 -9.52 -1.16 -8.74
N GLN A 151 -8.56 -1.69 -7.99
CA GLN A 151 -7.88 -2.94 -8.34
C GLN A 151 -8.54 -4.13 -7.63
N PRO A 152 -8.46 -5.37 -8.15
CA PRO A 152 -8.90 -6.55 -7.42
C PRO A 152 -8.20 -6.66 -6.05
N VAL A 153 -8.88 -7.22 -5.05
CA VAL A 153 -8.34 -7.42 -3.68
C VAL A 153 -6.95 -8.05 -3.69
N GLN A 154 -6.73 -9.05 -4.55
CA GLN A 154 -5.48 -9.80 -4.65
C GLN A 154 -4.32 -9.00 -5.25
N ALA A 155 -4.59 -7.83 -5.83
CA ALA A 155 -3.57 -6.97 -6.40
C ALA A 155 -2.80 -6.17 -5.33
N ASN A 156 -3.34 -6.06 -4.10
CA ASN A 156 -2.65 -5.38 -3.02
C ASN A 156 -1.74 -6.36 -2.26
N PRO A 157 -0.41 -6.18 -2.30
CA PRO A 157 0.54 -7.07 -1.62
C PRO A 157 0.42 -7.05 -0.10
N LEU A 158 -0.31 -6.08 0.48
CA LEU A 158 -0.55 -6.01 1.91
C LEU A 158 -1.44 -7.16 2.40
N TYR A 159 -2.35 -7.64 1.56
CA TYR A 159 -3.34 -8.65 1.93
C TYR A 159 -3.68 -9.65 0.80
N ASP A 160 -2.72 -9.88 -0.11
CA ASP A 160 -2.86 -10.84 -1.22
C ASP A 160 -2.87 -12.32 -0.75
N GLY A 161 -2.45 -12.58 0.49
CA GLY A 161 -2.34 -13.92 1.07
C GLY A 161 -1.00 -14.61 0.84
N SER A 162 0.00 -13.91 0.33
CA SER A 162 1.39 -14.36 0.25
C SER A 162 2.04 -14.48 1.63
N ASP A 163 3.20 -15.13 1.70
CA ASP A 163 4.05 -15.18 2.90
C ASP A 163 4.55 -13.77 3.31
N THR A 164 4.54 -12.82 2.39
CA THR A 164 4.88 -11.40 2.60
C THR A 164 3.67 -10.48 2.74
N SER A 165 2.53 -10.99 3.19
CA SER A 165 1.31 -10.20 3.45
C SER A 165 0.87 -10.30 4.91
N MET A 166 -0.01 -9.38 5.33
CA MET A 166 -0.71 -9.43 6.62
C MET A 166 -1.85 -10.46 6.64
N GLY A 167 -1.75 -11.54 5.86
CA GLY A 167 -2.81 -12.52 5.65
C GLY A 167 -3.71 -12.16 4.46
N SER A 168 -4.61 -13.08 4.10
CA SER A 168 -5.56 -12.87 3.00
C SER A 168 -6.89 -12.25 3.45
N ASN A 169 -7.84 -12.17 2.51
CA ASN A 169 -9.26 -12.13 2.85
C ASN A 169 -9.66 -13.39 3.66
N GLY A 170 -10.81 -13.33 4.33
CA GLY A 170 -11.43 -14.49 4.94
C GLY A 170 -12.00 -15.45 3.90
N ARG A 171 -12.17 -16.72 4.27
CA ARG A 171 -12.88 -17.71 3.45
C ARG A 171 -14.26 -17.17 3.07
N TYR A 172 -14.61 -17.24 1.79
CA TYR A 172 -15.92 -16.78 1.32
C TYR A 172 -17.06 -17.57 1.99
N ILE A 173 -18.08 -16.85 2.47
CA ILE A 173 -19.32 -17.44 2.99
C ILE A 173 -20.52 -16.90 2.19
N PRO A 174 -21.21 -17.76 1.41
CA PRO A 174 -22.32 -17.33 0.58
C PRO A 174 -23.56 -16.95 1.41
N GLY A 175 -24.37 -16.04 0.89
CA GLY A 175 -25.68 -15.69 1.47
C GLY A 175 -25.63 -14.83 2.73
N ARG A 176 -24.49 -14.16 2.98
CA ARG A 176 -24.34 -13.13 4.04
C ARG A 176 -25.06 -11.85 3.64
N ASN A 177 -25.73 -11.22 4.61
CA ASN A 177 -26.41 -9.93 4.45
C ASN A 177 -25.63 -8.77 5.10
N GLY A 178 -24.30 -8.88 5.16
CA GLY A 178 -23.46 -7.91 5.84
C GLY A 178 -23.57 -7.99 7.37
N THR A 179 -23.12 -6.92 8.01
CA THR A 179 -23.15 -6.79 9.47
C THR A 179 -23.73 -5.44 9.86
N VAL A 180 -24.51 -5.43 10.93
CA VAL A 180 -25.06 -4.23 11.55
C VAL A 180 -24.38 -4.03 12.90
N GLN A 181 -23.89 -2.82 13.13
CA GLN A 181 -23.23 -2.40 14.37
C GLN A 181 -23.94 -1.18 14.94
N VAL A 182 -24.30 -1.23 16.21
CA VAL A 182 -24.80 -0.07 16.94
C VAL A 182 -23.61 0.68 17.52
N LEU A 183 -23.43 1.96 17.16
CA LEU A 183 -22.33 2.76 17.67
C LEU A 183 -22.57 3.09 19.15
N PRO A 184 -21.51 3.13 19.98
CA PRO A 184 -21.64 3.30 21.41
C PRO A 184 -21.82 4.76 21.86
N VAL A 185 -22.63 5.52 21.12
CA VAL A 185 -22.98 6.90 21.46
C VAL A 185 -24.04 6.87 22.57
N PRO A 186 -23.86 7.59 23.69
CA PRO A 186 -24.78 7.53 24.84
C PRO A 186 -26.05 8.36 24.61
N GLU A 187 -26.83 7.98 23.60
CA GLU A 187 -28.10 8.60 23.24
C GLU A 187 -29.24 7.57 23.11
N PRO A 188 -30.53 7.97 23.14
CA PRO A 188 -31.65 7.02 23.16
C PRO A 188 -31.76 6.12 21.93
N ASN A 189 -31.32 6.60 20.75
CA ASN A 189 -31.36 5.88 19.48
C ASN A 189 -30.00 6.02 18.77
N PRO A 190 -28.97 5.32 19.27
CA PRO A 190 -27.62 5.48 18.75
C PRO A 190 -27.53 5.18 17.25
N PRO A 191 -26.64 5.87 16.51
CA PRO A 191 -26.46 5.64 15.09
C PRO A 191 -26.01 4.20 14.86
N THR A 192 -26.51 3.63 13.78
CA THR A 192 -26.21 2.25 13.39
C THR A 192 -25.43 2.25 12.10
N LEU A 193 -24.29 1.57 12.10
CA LEU A 193 -23.44 1.39 10.93
C LEU A 193 -23.77 0.05 10.26
N TYR A 194 -24.07 0.11 8.96
CA TYR A 194 -24.27 -1.08 8.13
C TYR A 194 -23.03 -1.32 7.27
N CYS A 195 -22.40 -2.47 7.47
CA CYS A 195 -21.31 -2.98 6.63
C CYS A 195 -21.88 -4.01 5.65
N PRO A 196 -21.96 -3.74 4.33
CA PRO A 196 -22.40 -4.73 3.36
C PRO A 196 -21.45 -5.94 3.34
N ALA A 197 -21.99 -7.12 2.98
CA ALA A 197 -21.16 -8.32 2.84
C ALA A 197 -20.11 -8.12 1.74
N GLY A 198 -18.88 -8.53 2.03
CA GLY A 198 -17.79 -8.54 1.08
C GLY A 198 -17.63 -9.88 0.38
N THR A 199 -16.40 -10.13 -0.03
CA THR A 199 -15.99 -11.34 -0.77
C THR A 199 -15.37 -12.41 0.13
N GLY A 200 -15.47 -12.25 1.45
CA GLY A 200 -14.93 -13.16 2.46
C GLY A 200 -15.98 -13.56 3.49
N GLY A 201 -15.71 -13.26 4.75
CA GLY A 201 -16.64 -13.42 5.87
C GLY A 201 -16.32 -14.58 6.81
N GLY A 202 -15.39 -15.45 6.44
CA GLY A 202 -14.86 -16.52 7.27
C GLY A 202 -13.46 -16.23 7.81
N TYR A 203 -12.80 -17.27 8.32
CA TYR A 203 -11.45 -17.15 8.85
C TYR A 203 -10.43 -16.82 7.75
N VAL A 204 -9.39 -16.10 8.11
CA VAL A 204 -8.22 -15.89 7.25
C VAL A 204 -7.41 -17.20 7.23
N GLU A 205 -7.29 -17.82 6.06
CA GLU A 205 -6.69 -19.15 5.91
C GLU A 205 -5.32 -19.13 5.19
N ARG A 206 -4.91 -17.98 4.63
CA ARG A 206 -3.65 -17.84 3.89
C ARG A 206 -2.83 -16.63 4.36
N GLY A 207 -1.55 -16.67 4.02
CA GLY A 207 -0.55 -15.65 4.34
C GLY A 207 0.01 -15.79 5.76
N SER A 208 0.91 -14.87 6.13
CA SER A 208 1.71 -14.99 7.35
C SER A 208 0.91 -14.97 8.66
N PHE A 209 -0.37 -14.59 8.62
CA PHE A 209 -1.26 -14.45 9.77
C PHE A 209 -2.45 -15.42 9.73
N ALA A 210 -2.40 -16.49 8.93
CA ALA A 210 -3.46 -17.51 8.89
C ALA A 210 -3.70 -18.21 10.24
N SER A 211 -2.66 -18.32 11.08
CA SER A 211 -2.72 -18.88 12.43
C SER A 211 -2.78 -17.80 13.52
N TRP A 212 -3.17 -16.57 13.18
CA TRP A 212 -3.25 -15.48 14.14
C TRP A 212 -4.41 -15.69 15.12
N ILE A 213 -4.11 -15.55 16.41
CA ILE A 213 -5.07 -15.73 17.50
C ILE A 213 -5.31 -14.38 18.18
N LEU A 214 -6.55 -13.93 18.16
CA LEU A 214 -7.04 -12.77 18.90
C LEU A 214 -7.44 -13.22 20.31
N HIS A 215 -7.02 -12.52 21.36
CA HIS A 215 -7.34 -12.87 22.75
C HIS A 215 -8.45 -12.02 23.37
N LEU A 216 -8.60 -10.76 22.93
CA LEU A 216 -9.57 -9.81 23.46
C LEU A 216 -10.73 -9.63 22.50
N GLY A 217 -11.82 -8.97 22.92
CA GLY A 217 -13.02 -8.77 22.11
C GLY A 217 -13.85 -10.05 21.89
N PRO A 218 -14.90 -9.96 21.06
CA PRO A 218 -15.53 -8.71 20.62
C PRO A 218 -16.15 -7.97 21.81
N VAL A 219 -16.33 -6.66 21.68
CA VAL A 219 -17.10 -5.82 22.61
C VAL A 219 -18.53 -5.69 22.11
N LEU A 220 -18.68 -5.30 20.85
CA LEU A 220 -19.99 -5.07 20.27
C LEU A 220 -20.63 -6.36 19.76
N ARG A 221 -21.94 -6.47 19.97
CA ARG A 221 -22.73 -7.55 19.38
C ARG A 221 -22.95 -7.26 17.90
N MET A 222 -22.12 -7.87 17.08
CA MET A 222 -22.26 -7.86 15.62
C MET A 222 -23.35 -8.85 15.19
N PHE A 223 -24.37 -8.37 14.49
CA PHE A 223 -25.40 -9.23 13.90
C PHE A 223 -24.99 -9.65 12.50
N VAL A 224 -24.47 -10.88 12.37
CA VAL A 224 -24.16 -11.48 11.07
C VAL A 224 -25.20 -12.55 10.75
N ARG A 225 -25.99 -12.33 9.69
CA ARG A 225 -26.92 -13.36 9.18
C ARG A 225 -26.15 -14.32 8.28
N ASN A 226 -26.25 -15.62 8.54
CA ASN A 226 -25.61 -16.69 7.75
C ASN A 226 -24.07 -16.59 7.63
N GLY A 227 -23.39 -15.98 8.61
CA GLY A 227 -21.93 -15.94 8.69
C GLY A 227 -21.36 -16.84 9.78
N THR A 228 -20.03 -16.87 9.93
CA THR A 228 -19.38 -17.53 11.07
C THR A 228 -19.79 -16.83 12.37
N PRO A 229 -20.44 -17.53 13.32
CA PRO A 229 -20.82 -16.93 14.59
C PRO A 229 -19.58 -16.51 15.36
N VAL A 230 -19.48 -15.22 15.69
CA VAL A 230 -18.45 -14.72 16.60
C VAL A 230 -18.89 -15.00 18.03
N ARG A 231 -18.09 -15.77 18.77
CA ARG A 231 -18.37 -16.04 20.18
C ARG A 231 -18.26 -14.74 20.99
N PRO A 232 -19.30 -14.36 21.76
CA PRO A 232 -19.22 -13.21 22.66
C PRO A 232 -18.07 -13.39 23.65
N ASN A 233 -17.42 -12.30 24.02
CA ASN A 233 -16.42 -12.32 25.08
C ASN A 233 -17.09 -12.72 26.42
N PRO A 234 -16.41 -13.48 27.30
CA PRO A 234 -16.92 -13.79 28.64
C PRO A 234 -17.16 -12.55 29.50
N ARG A 235 -16.56 -11.41 29.16
CA ARG A 235 -16.83 -10.10 29.77
C ARG A 235 -17.50 -9.15 28.77
N PRO A 236 -18.48 -8.35 29.21
CA PRO A 236 -19.19 -7.42 28.34
C PRO A 236 -18.30 -6.25 27.85
N ASP A 237 -17.19 -5.97 28.54
CA ASP A 237 -16.20 -4.97 28.13
C ASP A 237 -15.19 -5.49 27.09
N GLY A 238 -15.30 -6.74 26.67
CA GLY A 238 -14.39 -7.37 25.71
C GLY A 238 -12.98 -7.63 26.25
N LEU A 239 -12.69 -7.37 27.52
CA LEU A 239 -11.33 -7.48 28.07
C LEU A 239 -11.04 -8.84 28.71
N GLY A 240 -11.97 -9.80 28.59
CA GLY A 240 -11.80 -11.18 29.04
C GLY A 240 -11.03 -12.04 28.03
N TYR A 241 -10.45 -13.14 28.51
CA TYR A 241 -9.71 -14.07 27.64
C TYR A 241 -10.67 -14.82 26.71
N ASN A 242 -10.57 -14.58 25.40
CA ASN A 242 -11.44 -15.13 24.36
C ASN A 242 -10.65 -15.49 23.08
N PRO A 243 -9.76 -16.49 23.13
CA PRO A 243 -8.90 -16.87 22.01
C PRO A 243 -9.71 -17.32 20.80
N ARG A 244 -9.46 -16.71 19.63
CA ARG A 244 -10.13 -17.05 18.37
C ARG A 244 -9.34 -16.64 17.14
N HIS A 245 -9.62 -17.27 16.01
CA HIS A 245 -9.00 -16.94 14.74
C HIS A 245 -9.59 -15.66 14.16
N MET A 246 -8.78 -14.92 13.41
CA MET A 246 -9.15 -13.69 12.69
C MET A 246 -10.11 -13.97 11.52
N ILE A 247 -11.09 -13.08 11.34
CA ILE A 247 -12.11 -13.08 10.29
C ILE A 247 -11.99 -11.75 9.54
N ARG A 248 -12.04 -11.81 8.21
CA ARG A 248 -12.07 -10.63 7.32
C ARG A 248 -13.13 -10.80 6.25
N ASP A 249 -13.69 -9.70 5.75
CA ASP A 249 -14.73 -9.71 4.72
C ASP A 249 -14.52 -8.56 3.71
N PHE A 250 -13.43 -8.63 2.95
CA PHE A 250 -13.02 -7.53 2.07
C PHE A 250 -14.07 -7.14 1.05
N ASN A 251 -14.36 -5.83 0.99
CA ASN A 251 -15.30 -5.23 0.08
C ASN A 251 -14.72 -3.98 -0.61
N ASN A 252 -14.13 -4.16 -1.78
CA ASN A 252 -13.51 -3.08 -2.54
C ASN A 252 -14.45 -1.92 -2.90
N THR A 253 -15.77 -2.16 -3.04
CA THR A 253 -16.72 -1.08 -3.31
C THR A 253 -16.65 0.00 -2.24
N LEU A 254 -16.42 -0.38 -0.98
CA LEU A 254 -16.27 0.57 0.13
C LEU A 254 -15.01 1.44 -0.01
N LEU A 255 -13.90 0.90 -0.54
CA LEU A 255 -12.71 1.70 -0.85
C LEU A 255 -12.95 2.63 -2.05
N GLN A 256 -13.70 2.21 -3.06
CA GLN A 256 -14.03 3.06 -4.21
C GLN A 256 -14.86 4.27 -3.78
N GLU A 257 -15.84 4.03 -2.92
CA GLU A 257 -16.79 5.04 -2.42
C GLU A 257 -16.15 6.00 -1.42
N ASN A 258 -15.21 5.53 -0.58
CA ASN A 258 -14.72 6.29 0.57
C ASN A 258 -13.22 6.61 0.56
N ASN A 259 -12.41 5.90 -0.23
CA ASN A 259 -10.95 5.98 -0.14
C ASN A 259 -10.25 6.13 -1.51
N SER A 260 -10.99 6.35 -2.60
CA SER A 260 -10.42 6.58 -3.93
C SER A 260 -9.67 7.92 -4.01
N TYR A 261 -8.78 8.08 -5.01
CA TYR A 261 -8.05 9.33 -5.20
C TYR A 261 -8.98 10.54 -5.30
N LYS A 262 -10.12 10.40 -5.97
CA LYS A 262 -11.12 11.46 -6.09
C LYS A 262 -11.58 11.97 -4.72
N ILE A 263 -11.87 11.05 -3.78
CA ILE A 263 -12.32 11.38 -2.42
C ILE A 263 -11.20 12.05 -1.64
N ILE A 264 -9.99 11.50 -1.68
CA ILE A 264 -8.84 12.06 -0.96
C ILE A 264 -8.43 13.42 -1.52
N ASN A 265 -8.40 13.58 -2.85
CA ASN A 265 -8.10 14.86 -3.51
C ASN A 265 -9.14 15.92 -3.17
N TYR A 266 -10.43 15.57 -3.17
CA TYR A 266 -11.49 16.47 -2.75
C TYR A 266 -11.25 16.95 -1.32
N MET A 267 -11.02 16.02 -0.39
CA MET A 267 -10.75 16.33 1.01
C MET A 267 -9.54 17.27 1.18
N LEU A 268 -8.42 16.94 0.54
CA LEU A 268 -7.17 17.71 0.65
C LEU A 268 -7.27 19.11 0.03
N THR A 269 -8.00 19.26 -1.08
CA THR A 269 -8.04 20.52 -1.85
C THR A 269 -9.24 21.41 -1.53
N LYS A 270 -10.33 20.86 -1.00
CA LYS A 270 -11.59 21.60 -0.77
C LYS A 270 -11.87 21.86 0.71
N LEU A 271 -11.44 20.97 1.61
CA LEU A 271 -11.73 21.12 3.04
C LEU A 271 -10.56 21.81 3.72
N THR A 272 -10.49 23.14 3.66
CA THR A 272 -9.35 23.91 4.17
C THR A 272 -9.44 24.25 5.66
N ASN A 273 -10.62 24.09 6.26
CA ASN A 273 -10.88 24.29 7.70
C ASN A 273 -10.85 22.96 8.44
N MET A 274 -10.28 22.93 9.65
CA MET A 274 -10.15 21.72 10.45
C MET A 274 -11.49 21.07 10.79
N HIS A 275 -12.54 21.84 11.10
CA HIS A 275 -13.86 21.27 11.40
C HIS A 275 -14.42 20.43 10.24
N ALA A 276 -14.37 20.99 9.02
CA ALA A 276 -14.85 20.30 7.83
C ALA A 276 -13.95 19.11 7.47
N PHE A 277 -12.63 19.28 7.59
CA PHE A 277 -11.66 18.22 7.34
C PHE A 277 -11.86 17.05 8.31
N ASN A 278 -11.84 17.30 9.63
CA ASN A 278 -11.93 16.28 10.68
C ASN A 278 -13.22 15.48 10.58
N SER A 279 -14.36 16.16 10.43
CA SER A 279 -15.68 15.50 10.30
C SER A 279 -15.75 14.60 9.06
N TYR A 280 -15.28 15.09 7.91
CA TYR A 280 -15.25 14.30 6.68
C TYR A 280 -14.24 13.14 6.77
N PHE A 281 -13.08 13.40 7.37
CA PHE A 281 -11.99 12.44 7.45
C PHE A 281 -12.33 11.26 8.36
N TYR A 282 -12.99 11.54 9.49
CA TYR A 282 -13.54 10.53 10.40
C TYR A 282 -14.69 9.74 9.75
N GLY A 283 -15.64 10.42 9.09
CA GLY A 283 -16.84 9.78 8.56
C GLY A 283 -16.65 8.99 7.26
N VAL A 284 -15.64 9.35 6.45
CA VAL A 284 -15.46 8.84 5.09
C VAL A 284 -14.27 7.87 5.00
N PRO A 285 -13.01 8.30 4.81
CA PRO A 285 -11.93 7.34 4.58
C PRO A 285 -11.54 6.53 5.82
N HIS A 286 -11.71 7.05 7.05
CA HIS A 286 -11.48 6.28 8.27
C HIS A 286 -12.47 5.11 8.39
N ILE A 287 -13.77 5.41 8.44
CA ILE A 287 -14.82 4.37 8.48
C ILE A 287 -14.72 3.47 7.25
N GLY A 288 -14.50 4.01 6.05
CA GLY A 288 -14.37 3.24 4.82
C GLY A 288 -13.25 2.21 4.84
N GLY A 289 -12.10 2.55 5.42
CA GLY A 289 -10.98 1.62 5.57
C GLY A 289 -11.26 0.49 6.56
N HIS A 290 -11.86 0.80 7.71
CA HIS A 290 -12.28 -0.20 8.69
C HIS A 290 -13.38 -1.12 8.13
N LEU A 291 -14.39 -0.54 7.48
CA LEU A 291 -15.47 -1.28 6.83
C LEU A 291 -14.98 -2.16 5.68
N PHE A 292 -13.94 -1.73 4.95
CA PHE A 292 -13.31 -2.58 3.95
C PHE A 292 -12.76 -3.86 4.59
N ILE A 293 -12.02 -3.76 5.70
CA ILE A 293 -11.43 -4.94 6.36
C ILE A 293 -12.54 -5.84 6.88
N SER A 294 -13.54 -5.22 7.51
CA SER A 294 -14.72 -5.84 8.09
C SER A 294 -14.33 -6.99 9.05
N GLY A 295 -15.21 -7.96 9.28
CA GLY A 295 -14.96 -9.03 10.24
C GLY A 295 -14.74 -8.46 11.65
N TYR A 296 -13.61 -8.73 12.29
CA TYR A 296 -13.33 -8.16 13.62
C TYR A 296 -13.02 -6.67 13.60
N ASP A 297 -12.56 -6.16 12.46
CA ASP A 297 -12.22 -4.75 12.29
C ASP A 297 -13.49 -3.87 12.24
N ASN A 298 -14.65 -4.49 11.98
CA ASN A 298 -15.97 -3.86 12.09
C ASN A 298 -16.48 -3.73 13.55
N ASP A 299 -15.70 -4.15 14.55
CA ASP A 299 -15.97 -3.80 15.95
C ASP A 299 -15.12 -2.56 16.30
N PHE A 300 -15.81 -1.43 16.49
CA PHE A 300 -15.25 -0.12 16.82
C PHE A 300 -14.21 -0.14 17.95
N TYR A 301 -14.31 -1.09 18.88
CA TYR A 301 -13.38 -1.18 20.01
C TYR A 301 -12.15 -2.02 19.70
N THR A 302 -12.29 -3.08 18.89
CA THR A 302 -11.31 -4.17 18.80
C THR A 302 -10.55 -4.18 17.47
N SER A 303 -10.72 -3.15 16.63
CA SER A 303 -10.04 -3.08 15.34
C SER A 303 -8.51 -3.23 15.40
N PRO A 304 -7.76 -2.77 16.43
CA PRO A 304 -6.32 -3.01 16.51
C PRO A 304 -5.90 -4.47 16.69
N GLY A 305 -6.85 -5.38 16.94
CA GLY A 305 -6.58 -6.81 16.92
C GLY A 305 -6.19 -7.33 15.53
N ASP A 306 -6.65 -6.68 14.46
CA ASP A 306 -6.21 -6.95 13.09
C ASP A 306 -4.93 -6.16 12.76
N PRO A 307 -3.83 -6.81 12.33
CA PRO A 307 -2.60 -6.13 11.94
C PRO A 307 -2.76 -5.04 10.87
N LEU A 308 -3.82 -5.09 10.04
CA LEU A 308 -4.11 -4.07 9.04
C LEU A 308 -4.48 -2.70 9.65
N PHE A 309 -4.93 -2.66 10.90
CA PHE A 309 -5.23 -1.43 11.63
C PHE A 309 -4.07 -0.42 11.56
N TYR A 310 -2.84 -0.88 11.83
CA TYR A 310 -1.68 0.00 11.92
C TYR A 310 -1.29 0.60 10.57
N PHE A 311 -1.56 -0.11 9.47
CA PHE A 311 -1.34 0.39 8.11
C PHE A 311 -2.41 1.39 7.69
N HIS A 312 -3.67 1.12 8.06
CA HIS A 312 -4.78 2.04 7.87
C HIS A 312 -4.50 3.34 8.63
N HIS A 313 -4.18 3.28 9.92
CA HIS A 313 -3.90 4.48 10.72
C HIS A 313 -2.58 5.19 10.34
N ALA A 314 -1.57 4.48 9.83
CA ALA A 314 -0.40 5.12 9.24
C ALA A 314 -0.73 5.91 7.95
N GLN A 315 -1.66 5.42 7.14
CA GLN A 315 -2.17 6.17 5.98
C GLN A 315 -3.05 7.35 6.42
N MET A 316 -3.87 7.19 7.47
CA MET A 316 -4.62 8.32 8.05
C MET A 316 -3.68 9.43 8.48
N ASP A 317 -2.64 9.08 9.24
CA ASP A 317 -1.60 10.02 9.67
C ASP A 317 -0.89 10.71 8.49
N ARG A 318 -0.57 9.95 7.45
CA ARG A 318 0.00 10.49 6.21
C ARG A 318 -0.92 11.52 5.57
N ILE A 319 -2.22 11.23 5.41
CA ILE A 319 -3.16 12.14 4.77
C ILE A 319 -3.38 13.42 5.61
N TRP A 320 -3.43 13.29 6.94
CA TRP A 320 -3.45 14.46 7.82
C TRP A 320 -2.18 15.31 7.67
N SER A 321 -1.01 14.67 7.65
CA SER A 321 0.28 15.36 7.46
C SER A 321 0.34 16.12 6.13
N ILE A 322 -0.17 15.53 5.05
CA ILE A 322 -0.29 16.21 3.74
C ILE A 322 -1.19 17.42 3.89
N TRP A 323 -2.39 17.27 4.48
CA TRP A 323 -3.33 18.38 4.67
C TRP A 323 -2.73 19.54 5.47
N GLN A 324 -1.99 19.24 6.55
CA GLN A 324 -1.31 20.24 7.38
C GLN A 324 -0.26 21.00 6.58
N SER A 325 0.51 20.30 5.75
CA SER A 325 1.61 20.90 4.97
C SER A 325 1.20 21.85 3.86
N LEU A 326 -0.07 21.82 3.45
CA LEU A 326 -0.61 22.75 2.45
C LEU A 326 -0.75 24.17 3.01
N ASP A 327 -0.84 24.33 4.33
CA ASP A 327 -0.76 25.62 5.01
C ASP A 327 -0.42 25.45 6.50
N PHE A 328 0.87 25.26 6.80
CA PHE A 328 1.30 25.07 8.20
C PHE A 328 0.92 26.24 9.12
N SER A 329 0.79 27.46 8.59
CA SER A 329 0.50 28.65 9.40
C SER A 329 -0.86 28.58 10.07
N THR A 330 -1.84 27.95 9.43
CA THR A 330 -3.20 27.79 9.96
C THR A 330 -3.52 26.37 10.36
N ARG A 331 -2.83 25.36 9.82
CA ARG A 331 -3.22 23.94 9.95
C ARG A 331 -2.34 23.09 10.85
N GLU A 332 -1.11 23.52 11.15
CA GLU A 332 -0.19 22.68 11.94
C GLU A 332 -0.79 22.32 13.30
N ASN A 333 -1.33 23.31 14.01
CA ASN A 333 -1.94 23.14 15.33
C ASN A 333 -3.46 23.22 15.32
N ALA A 334 -4.09 23.19 14.14
CA ALA A 334 -5.54 23.22 14.07
C ALA A 334 -6.12 21.96 14.71
N LEU A 335 -7.18 22.13 15.49
CA LEU A 335 -7.84 21.08 16.25
C LEU A 335 -9.35 21.31 16.21
N ASP A 336 -10.13 20.23 16.18
CA ASP A 336 -11.59 20.30 16.20
C ASP A 336 -12.14 19.06 16.94
N GLY A 337 -13.18 19.28 17.74
CA GLY A 337 -13.85 18.25 18.53
C GLY A 337 -13.73 18.47 20.05
N THR A 338 -14.60 17.78 20.78
CA THR A 338 -14.74 17.94 22.24
C THR A 338 -14.13 16.78 23.02
N LEU A 339 -14.20 16.82 24.35
CA LEU A 339 -13.69 15.75 25.22
C LEU A 339 -14.52 14.45 25.13
N THR A 340 -15.74 14.51 24.59
CA THR A 340 -16.71 13.41 24.55
C THR A 340 -17.08 13.06 23.11
N MET A 341 -17.22 11.76 22.83
CA MET A 341 -17.57 11.25 21.50
C MET A 341 -18.83 11.93 20.98
N ASP A 342 -18.72 12.52 19.78
CA ASP A 342 -19.78 13.25 19.08
C ASP A 342 -20.39 14.37 19.94
N ASN A 343 -19.65 14.86 20.94
CA ASN A 343 -20.10 15.82 21.93
C ASN A 343 -21.30 15.32 22.75
N VAL A 344 -21.35 14.02 23.07
CA VAL A 344 -22.42 13.40 23.85
C VAL A 344 -21.86 12.72 25.12
N PRO A 345 -22.21 13.20 26.33
CA PRO A 345 -22.90 14.47 26.60
C PRO A 345 -22.01 15.67 26.20
N PRO A 346 -22.59 16.88 26.05
CA PRO A 346 -21.81 18.05 25.68
C PRO A 346 -20.64 18.31 26.62
N SER A 347 -19.48 18.61 26.05
CA SER A 347 -18.26 18.96 26.78
C SER A 347 -17.54 20.12 26.09
N ARG A 348 -16.51 20.67 26.75
CA ARG A 348 -15.68 21.72 26.14
C ARG A 348 -14.82 21.16 25.01
N ASP A 349 -14.36 22.04 24.16
CA ASP A 349 -13.39 21.71 23.12
C ASP A 349 -12.08 21.20 23.73
N VAL A 350 -11.43 20.29 23.01
CA VAL A 350 -10.06 19.85 23.31
C VAL A 350 -9.10 20.98 23.00
N THR A 351 -8.05 21.09 23.82
CA THR A 351 -6.95 22.05 23.71
C THR A 351 -5.63 21.32 23.50
N LEU A 352 -4.57 22.04 23.13
CA LEU A 352 -3.24 21.44 22.93
C LEU A 352 -2.63 20.95 24.26
N GLU A 353 -3.11 21.48 25.38
CA GLU A 353 -2.68 21.16 26.73
C GLU A 353 -3.39 19.93 27.31
N ASP A 354 -4.50 19.50 26.71
CA ASP A 354 -5.22 18.31 27.16
C ASP A 354 -4.37 17.05 27.01
N ILE A 355 -4.51 16.15 27.98
CA ILE A 355 -3.64 14.99 28.15
C ILE A 355 -4.26 13.75 27.51
N MET A 356 -3.52 13.14 26.59
CA MET A 356 -3.81 11.84 26.00
C MET A 356 -3.22 10.73 26.87
N SER A 357 -4.06 9.80 27.30
CA SER A 357 -3.67 8.65 28.14
C SER A 357 -3.41 7.39 27.31
N PHE A 358 -2.51 6.55 27.81
CA PHE A 358 -2.13 5.23 27.26
C PHE A 358 -1.89 4.29 28.45
N ASP A 359 -2.40 3.06 28.43
CA ASP A 359 -2.39 2.22 29.64
C ASP A 359 -1.04 1.56 29.94
N PHE A 360 -0.16 1.49 28.94
CA PHE A 360 1.15 0.87 29.02
C PHE A 360 2.30 1.87 28.78
N GLN A 361 2.00 3.17 28.67
CA GLN A 361 2.98 4.24 28.42
C GLN A 361 2.59 5.54 29.14
N PRO A 362 3.54 6.46 29.39
CA PRO A 362 3.23 7.76 29.95
C PRO A 362 2.23 8.56 29.11
N SER A 363 1.38 9.32 29.79
CA SER A 363 0.45 10.23 29.12
C SER A 363 1.17 11.46 28.58
N ILE A 364 0.67 12.02 27.48
CA ILE A 364 1.29 13.18 26.82
C ILE A 364 0.25 14.24 26.40
N PRO A 365 0.60 15.53 26.33
CA PRO A 365 -0.29 16.56 25.80
C PRO A 365 -0.56 16.39 24.29
N VAL A 366 -1.76 16.78 23.84
CA VAL A 366 -2.15 16.83 22.42
C VAL A 366 -1.13 17.59 21.57
N GLY A 367 -0.67 18.75 22.06
CA GLY A 367 0.29 19.62 21.38
C GLY A 367 1.59 18.93 20.98
N GLN A 368 2.00 17.86 21.69
CA GLN A 368 3.22 17.12 21.37
C GLN A 368 3.10 16.23 20.12
N ARG A 369 1.89 16.07 19.57
CA ARG A 369 1.62 15.18 18.43
C ARG A 369 0.96 15.87 17.25
N MET A 370 0.92 17.20 17.27
CA MET A 370 0.38 17.97 16.15
C MET A 370 1.26 17.93 14.91
N SER A 371 2.55 17.62 15.04
CA SER A 371 3.49 17.56 13.91
C SER A 371 4.29 16.24 13.90
N PRO A 372 4.46 15.58 12.72
CA PRO A 372 5.25 14.36 12.59
C PRO A 372 6.78 14.61 12.61
N THR A 373 7.21 15.86 12.67
CA THR A 373 8.63 16.27 12.63
C THR A 373 9.05 17.12 13.84
N LYS A 374 8.23 17.19 14.89
CA LYS A 374 8.52 17.92 16.13
C LYS A 374 8.27 17.04 17.36
N ASN A 375 8.72 17.51 18.52
CA ASN A 375 8.43 16.90 19.83
C ASN A 375 8.79 15.40 19.92
N GLY A 376 9.95 15.03 19.39
CA GLY A 376 10.47 13.66 19.39
C GLY A 376 10.03 12.79 18.20
N LEU A 377 9.14 13.29 17.33
CA LEU A 377 8.84 12.65 16.04
C LEU A 377 9.75 13.23 14.95
N CYS A 378 10.17 12.39 14.01
CA CYS A 378 10.96 12.83 12.86
C CYS A 378 10.78 11.92 11.64
N TYR A 379 9.60 11.98 11.00
CA TYR A 379 9.32 11.19 9.80
C TYR A 379 8.46 11.94 8.78
N ILE A 380 8.51 11.47 7.54
CA ILE A 380 7.65 11.85 6.42
C ILE A 380 7.13 10.60 5.69
N SER A 381 5.98 10.71 5.03
CA SER A 381 5.33 9.58 4.33
C SER A 381 5.01 9.91 2.86
N PRO A 382 6.01 10.00 1.98
CA PRO A 382 5.82 10.33 0.57
C PRO A 382 5.41 9.15 -0.32
N TRP A 383 5.00 9.44 -1.55
CA TRP A 383 4.66 8.43 -2.57
C TRP A 383 5.90 7.73 -3.14
N SER A 384 5.68 6.51 -3.62
CA SER A 384 6.66 5.53 -4.07
C SER A 384 7.83 6.08 -4.89
N CYS A 385 9.03 5.63 -4.54
CA CYS A 385 10.21 5.43 -5.37
C CYS A 385 10.49 6.47 -6.45
N SER A 386 11.02 7.62 -6.04
CA SER A 386 12.00 8.34 -6.89
C SER A 386 13.04 9.08 -6.05
N VAL A 387 13.36 8.56 -4.86
CA VAL A 387 14.41 9.12 -4.01
C VAL A 387 15.15 8.01 -3.26
N GLU A 388 15.65 7.00 -3.97
CA GLU A 388 16.77 6.20 -3.43
C GLU A 388 17.99 6.23 -4.34
N VAL A 389 18.03 7.28 -5.17
CA VAL A 389 19.31 7.76 -5.70
C VAL A 389 19.39 9.28 -5.80
N VAL A 390 18.47 9.99 -5.11
CA VAL A 390 18.45 11.47 -5.02
C VAL A 390 18.48 11.89 -3.54
N GLY A 391 19.48 11.44 -2.79
CA GLY A 391 19.69 11.81 -1.37
C GLY A 391 20.60 10.83 -0.61
N ASN A 392 21.13 11.24 0.55
CA ASN A 392 22.07 10.68 1.57
C ASN A 392 22.72 9.27 1.48
N HIS A 393 22.57 8.52 0.39
CA HIS A 393 23.37 7.36 0.05
C HIS A 393 24.71 7.83 -0.52
N ASP A 394 25.81 7.20 -0.12
CA ASP A 394 27.17 7.56 -0.55
C ASP A 394 27.33 7.60 -2.08
N LYS A 395 26.47 6.87 -2.81
CA LYS A 395 26.45 6.82 -4.28
C LYS A 395 25.42 7.72 -4.96
N SER A 396 24.61 8.47 -4.23
CA SER A 396 23.54 9.31 -4.81
C SER A 396 24.06 10.44 -5.68
N GLU A 397 25.13 11.12 -5.26
CA GLU A 397 25.76 12.15 -6.08
C GLU A 397 26.30 11.57 -7.40
N HIS A 398 26.92 10.40 -7.32
CA HIS A 398 27.43 9.67 -8.48
C HIS A 398 26.30 9.29 -9.44
N PHE A 399 25.23 8.71 -8.94
CA PHE A 399 24.09 8.31 -9.77
C PHE A 399 23.44 9.51 -10.44
N LEU A 400 23.12 10.58 -9.70
CA LEU A 400 22.49 11.77 -10.27
C LEU A 400 23.32 12.37 -11.40
N LYS A 401 24.63 12.45 -11.20
CA LYS A 401 25.59 12.93 -12.21
C LYS A 401 25.61 12.03 -13.45
N ASN A 402 25.32 10.74 -13.30
CA ASN A 402 25.38 9.74 -14.36
C ASN A 402 24.00 9.16 -14.75
N ILE A 403 22.89 9.77 -14.33
CA ILE A 403 21.54 9.17 -14.42
C ILE A 403 21.15 8.76 -15.84
N ARG A 404 21.55 9.55 -16.84
CA ARG A 404 21.30 9.23 -18.26
C ARG A 404 22.05 7.97 -18.71
N ARG A 405 23.22 7.70 -18.13
CA ARG A 405 24.01 6.49 -18.42
C ARG A 405 23.43 5.27 -17.71
N TYR A 406 22.96 5.42 -16.47
CA TYR A 406 22.23 4.35 -15.77
C TYR A 406 20.95 3.98 -16.50
N ASN A 407 20.15 4.97 -16.91
CA ASN A 407 18.94 4.76 -17.70
C ASN A 407 19.23 4.09 -19.05
N ALA A 408 20.34 4.44 -19.71
CA ALA A 408 20.77 3.79 -20.95
C ALA A 408 21.30 2.37 -20.74
N ALA A 409 21.90 2.08 -19.59
CA ALA A 409 22.40 0.75 -19.26
C ALA A 409 21.28 -0.23 -18.84
N LEU A 410 20.20 0.30 -18.24
CA LEU A 410 19.06 -0.48 -17.75
C LEU A 410 17.81 -0.38 -18.64
N SER A 411 17.91 0.29 -19.79
CA SER A 411 16.79 0.36 -20.74
C SER A 411 16.49 -1.01 -21.31
N LEU A 412 15.26 -1.48 -21.11
CA LEU A 412 14.73 -2.68 -21.76
C LEU A 412 14.17 -2.26 -23.13
N THR A 413 14.69 -2.80 -24.22
CA THR A 413 14.05 -2.69 -25.54
C THR A 413 13.57 -4.06 -26.00
N SER A 414 12.31 -4.13 -26.43
CA SER A 414 11.80 -5.29 -27.17
C SER A 414 12.25 -5.13 -28.63
N CYS A 415 12.94 -6.11 -29.19
CA CYS A 415 13.25 -6.13 -30.62
C CYS A 415 12.22 -6.98 -31.39
N SER A 416 11.75 -6.45 -32.52
CA SER A 416 11.41 -7.24 -33.70
C SER A 416 12.64 -7.40 -34.61
N VAL A 417 12.65 -8.48 -35.40
CA VAL A 417 13.63 -8.84 -36.46
C VAL A 417 12.76 -9.00 -37.73
N ASP A 418 13.01 -8.48 -38.93
CA ASP A 418 14.18 -7.94 -39.63
C ASP A 418 13.82 -6.62 -40.35
N GLY A 419 14.78 -5.69 -40.45
CA GLY A 419 14.74 -4.54 -41.38
C GLY A 419 14.74 -3.15 -40.74
N GLU A 420 15.93 -2.71 -40.29
CA GLU A 420 16.30 -1.40 -39.70
C GLU A 420 15.56 -0.92 -38.43
N PRO A 421 16.29 -0.58 -37.35
CA PRO A 421 15.72 -0.31 -36.04
C PRO A 421 15.32 1.16 -35.91
N ARG A 422 14.28 1.39 -35.15
CA ARG A 422 13.81 2.72 -34.84
C ARG A 422 13.24 2.73 -33.37
N ILE A 423 12.82 3.86 -32.74
CA ILE A 423 12.18 3.95 -31.37
C ILE A 423 10.90 4.84 -31.22
N ASP A 424 9.84 4.39 -30.52
CA ASP A 424 8.43 4.85 -30.68
C ASP A 424 8.05 6.17 -30.03
N LEU A 425 7.57 7.09 -30.87
CA LEU A 425 6.60 8.10 -30.50
C LEU A 425 5.36 8.00 -31.41
N GLN A 426 4.18 8.12 -30.81
CA GLN A 426 2.90 8.08 -31.53
C GLN A 426 2.37 9.49 -31.82
N LEU A 427 2.23 9.84 -33.09
CA LEU A 427 1.57 11.06 -33.57
C LEU A 427 0.60 10.68 -34.70
N HIS A 428 -0.67 11.07 -34.58
CA HIS A 428 -1.73 10.81 -35.58
C HIS A 428 -1.92 9.34 -36.00
N SER A 429 -1.82 8.42 -35.04
CA SER A 429 -2.11 7.00 -35.26
C SER A 429 -1.18 6.27 -36.23
N GLU A 430 -0.04 6.87 -36.61
CA GLU A 430 1.03 6.24 -37.39
C GLU A 430 2.35 6.22 -36.59
N LEU A 431 3.16 5.19 -36.79
CA LEU A 431 4.27 4.76 -35.90
C LEU A 431 5.64 5.32 -36.39
N TYR A 432 6.36 6.14 -35.59
CA TYR A 432 7.63 6.78 -35.99
C TYR A 432 8.75 6.68 -34.96
N HIS A 433 9.99 6.57 -35.46
CA HIS A 433 10.95 5.75 -34.74
C HIS A 433 12.45 6.14 -35.05
N TRP A 434 13.36 6.46 -34.09
CA TRP A 434 14.87 6.44 -34.26
C TRP A 434 15.69 6.54 -32.94
N GLN A 435 16.83 5.82 -32.79
CA GLN A 435 17.85 6.11 -31.75
C GLN A 435 19.29 5.72 -32.15
N GLY A 436 20.23 6.65 -31.90
CA GLY A 436 21.68 6.60 -32.19
C GLY A 436 22.19 8.04 -32.40
N PRO A 437 23.51 8.35 -32.30
CA PRO A 437 23.98 9.66 -32.75
C PRO A 437 23.61 9.83 -34.22
N LEU A 438 23.11 11.01 -34.58
CA LEU A 438 22.47 11.31 -35.87
C LEU A 438 23.27 10.94 -37.13
N ARG A 439 24.55 10.53 -37.03
CA ARG A 439 25.38 9.97 -38.11
C ARG A 439 26.51 9.05 -37.59
N GLY A 440 26.73 7.93 -38.30
CA GLY A 440 28.10 7.39 -38.53
C GLY A 440 28.62 6.20 -37.72
N LYS A 441 27.81 5.43 -37.00
CA LYS A 441 28.26 4.16 -36.37
C LYS A 441 27.24 3.02 -36.55
N ALA A 442 27.75 1.78 -36.56
CA ALA A 442 26.97 0.56 -36.71
C ALA A 442 25.89 0.41 -35.62
N PRO A 443 24.73 -0.21 -35.92
CA PRO A 443 23.67 -0.46 -34.94
C PRO A 443 24.18 -1.38 -33.82
N ALA A 444 23.83 -1.07 -32.58
CA ALA A 444 24.07 -1.91 -31.41
C ALA A 444 22.73 -2.15 -30.70
N PHE A 445 22.29 -3.39 -30.58
CA PHE A 445 21.01 -3.75 -29.97
C PHE A 445 21.07 -3.63 -28.43
N ALA A 446 19.95 -3.26 -27.80
CA ALA A 446 19.85 -3.07 -26.35
C ALA A 446 19.03 -4.18 -25.68
N GLN A 447 19.75 -5.27 -25.38
CA GLN A 447 19.52 -6.25 -24.30
C GLN A 447 18.39 -7.27 -24.43
N LEU A 448 18.82 -8.54 -24.37
CA LEU A 448 18.06 -9.68 -23.83
C LEU A 448 17.93 -9.51 -22.31
N LEU A 449 16.83 -9.97 -21.71
CA LEU A 449 16.73 -10.06 -20.25
C LEU A 449 17.79 -11.07 -19.75
N PHE A 450 18.76 -10.60 -18.97
CA PHE A 450 19.79 -11.46 -18.39
C PHE A 450 19.31 -11.99 -17.04
N TYR A 451 19.38 -13.31 -16.84
CA TYR A 451 19.02 -13.95 -15.56
C TYR A 451 20.12 -13.84 -14.50
N ASN A 452 21.35 -13.65 -14.94
CA ASN A 452 22.50 -13.45 -14.08
C ASN A 452 22.82 -11.96 -14.04
N THR A 453 22.53 -11.31 -12.91
CA THR A 453 22.74 -9.86 -12.76
C THR A 453 24.21 -9.48 -12.75
N GLU A 454 25.09 -10.37 -12.33
CA GLU A 454 26.54 -10.18 -12.34
C GLU A 454 27.09 -10.16 -13.77
N GLU A 455 26.79 -11.19 -14.55
CA GLU A 455 27.18 -11.30 -15.95
C GLU A 455 26.61 -10.16 -16.80
N ALA A 456 25.35 -9.79 -16.57
CA ALA A 456 24.73 -8.65 -17.22
C ALA A 456 25.41 -7.32 -16.90
N THR A 457 25.82 -7.14 -15.64
CA THR A 457 26.51 -5.94 -15.18
C THR A 457 27.88 -5.85 -15.84
N VAL A 458 28.63 -6.95 -15.90
CA VAL A 458 29.91 -7.04 -16.62
C VAL A 458 29.74 -6.62 -18.09
N HIS A 459 28.80 -7.23 -18.82
CA HIS A 459 28.56 -6.88 -20.22
C HIS A 459 28.10 -5.44 -20.45
N ARG A 460 27.33 -4.88 -19.50
CA ARG A 460 26.92 -3.48 -19.59
C ARG A 460 28.10 -2.54 -19.42
N LEU A 461 29.07 -2.88 -18.58
CA LEU A 461 30.26 -2.07 -18.31
C LEU A 461 31.32 -2.17 -19.43
N GLU A 462 31.30 -3.23 -20.24
CA GLU A 462 32.15 -3.35 -21.44
C GLU A 462 31.87 -2.27 -22.48
N ARG A 463 30.70 -1.63 -22.44
CA ARG A 463 30.36 -0.52 -23.34
C ARG A 463 31.14 0.74 -22.97
N PRO A 464 31.86 1.37 -23.92
CA PRO A 464 32.59 2.62 -23.65
C PRO A 464 31.71 3.76 -23.10
N SER A 465 30.43 3.79 -23.46
CA SER A 465 29.43 4.75 -22.97
C SER A 465 29.07 4.56 -21.48
N HIS A 466 29.39 3.42 -20.89
CA HIS A 466 29.05 3.04 -19.52
C HIS A 466 30.27 2.99 -18.59
N SER A 467 31.47 3.31 -19.09
CA SER A 467 32.74 3.38 -18.34
C SER A 467 32.75 4.24 -17.07
N LYS A 468 31.70 5.04 -16.83
CA LYS A 468 31.56 5.90 -15.64
C LYS A 468 30.51 5.41 -14.64
N LEU A 469 29.86 4.28 -14.91
CA LEU A 469 28.90 3.67 -14.00
C LEU A 469 29.64 2.97 -12.85
N ASP A 470 29.10 3.08 -11.64
CA ASP A 470 29.52 2.28 -10.49
C ASP A 470 28.95 0.87 -10.64
N THR A 471 29.83 -0.13 -10.55
CA THR A 471 29.53 -1.54 -10.79
C THR A 471 28.52 -2.07 -9.79
N GLU A 472 28.75 -1.84 -8.50
CA GLU A 472 27.89 -2.33 -7.43
C GLU A 472 26.50 -1.69 -7.50
N LEU A 473 26.43 -0.37 -7.74
CA LEU A 473 25.16 0.32 -7.92
C LEU A 473 24.41 -0.15 -9.16
N LEU A 474 25.11 -0.41 -10.28
CA LEU A 474 24.47 -0.92 -11.50
C LEU A 474 23.89 -2.33 -11.27
N LYS A 475 24.55 -3.14 -10.45
CA LYS A 475 24.09 -4.47 -10.05
C LYS A 475 22.86 -4.37 -9.13
N GLU A 476 22.92 -3.56 -8.08
CA GLU A 476 21.81 -3.31 -7.15
C GLU A 476 20.55 -2.85 -7.91
N LEU A 477 20.69 -1.86 -8.80
CA LEU A 477 19.58 -1.38 -9.63
C LEU A 477 19.06 -2.45 -10.60
N HIS A 478 19.90 -3.38 -11.04
CA HIS A 478 19.48 -4.49 -11.88
C HIS A 478 18.73 -5.56 -11.08
N ASP A 479 19.20 -5.89 -9.87
CA ASP A 479 18.51 -6.80 -8.96
C ASP A 479 17.11 -6.26 -8.61
N GLU A 480 17.00 -4.95 -8.31
CA GLU A 480 15.71 -4.27 -8.12
C GLU A 480 14.82 -4.36 -9.36
N LEU A 481 15.38 -4.10 -10.54
CA LEU A 481 14.63 -4.20 -11.79
C LEU A 481 14.08 -5.62 -11.99
N ILE A 482 14.84 -6.66 -11.64
CA ILE A 482 14.39 -8.05 -11.73
C ILE A 482 13.32 -8.37 -10.68
N GLU A 483 13.46 -7.87 -9.46
CA GLU A 483 12.54 -8.12 -8.35
C GLU A 483 11.17 -7.47 -8.59
N TYR A 484 11.14 -6.23 -9.07
CA TYR A 484 9.91 -5.43 -9.14
C TYR A 484 9.29 -5.33 -10.54
N ASN A 485 10.01 -5.65 -11.62
CA ASN A 485 9.43 -5.55 -12.96
C ASN A 485 8.44 -6.69 -13.23
N PRO A 486 7.13 -6.41 -13.40
CA PRO A 486 6.09 -7.44 -13.53
C PRO A 486 6.20 -8.27 -14.81
N PHE A 487 7.01 -7.84 -15.79
CA PHE A 487 7.23 -8.58 -17.04
C PHE A 487 8.36 -9.62 -16.93
N VAL A 488 9.24 -9.53 -15.93
CA VAL A 488 10.36 -10.47 -15.73
C VAL A 488 9.88 -11.93 -15.60
N PRO A 489 8.81 -12.25 -14.83
CA PRO A 489 8.26 -13.61 -14.79
C PRO A 489 7.79 -14.14 -16.15
N ILE A 490 7.29 -13.27 -17.04
CA ILE A 490 6.84 -13.65 -18.39
C ILE A 490 8.04 -14.10 -19.23
N TYR A 491 9.14 -13.34 -19.18
CA TYR A 491 10.37 -13.69 -19.89
C TYR A 491 11.01 -14.98 -19.34
N LYS A 492 11.02 -15.18 -18.00
CA LYS A 492 11.45 -16.43 -17.34
C LYS A 492 10.69 -17.63 -17.90
N THR A 493 9.36 -17.53 -17.86
CA THR A 493 8.46 -18.59 -18.34
C THR A 493 8.65 -18.87 -19.84
N ALA A 494 8.88 -17.84 -20.65
CA ALA A 494 9.14 -17.99 -22.08
C ALA A 494 10.43 -18.79 -22.34
N LYS A 495 11.52 -18.50 -21.61
CA LYS A 495 12.78 -19.24 -21.74
C LYS A 495 12.66 -20.67 -21.25
N GLU A 496 12.06 -20.91 -20.09
CA GLU A 496 11.87 -22.26 -19.55
C GLU A 496 11.09 -23.17 -20.53
N ARG A 497 10.07 -22.61 -21.20
CA ARG A 497 9.32 -23.32 -22.25
C ARG A 497 10.16 -23.58 -23.50
N LEU A 498 10.97 -22.62 -23.94
CA LEU A 498 11.88 -22.81 -25.07
C LEU A 498 12.96 -23.86 -24.78
N ASP A 499 13.61 -23.78 -23.62
CA ASP A 499 14.68 -24.69 -23.22
C ASP A 499 14.14 -26.12 -22.99
N GLY A 500 12.95 -26.25 -22.39
CA GLY A 500 12.30 -27.55 -22.15
C GLY A 500 11.92 -28.29 -23.43
N GLU A 501 11.56 -27.56 -24.50
CA GLU A 501 11.19 -28.14 -25.79
C GLU A 501 12.42 -28.41 -26.67
N LEU A 502 13.43 -27.52 -26.66
CA LEU A 502 14.72 -27.78 -27.30
C LEU A 502 15.39 -29.07 -26.79
N GLN A 503 15.19 -29.40 -25.50
CA GLN A 503 15.66 -30.66 -24.92
C GLN A 503 14.82 -31.89 -25.31
N GLN A 504 13.55 -31.72 -25.68
CA GLN A 504 12.62 -32.82 -25.96
C GLN A 504 12.50 -33.19 -27.44
N SER A 505 12.58 -32.20 -28.35
CA SER A 505 12.15 -32.40 -29.75
C SER A 505 13.27 -32.54 -30.78
N GLY A 506 14.50 -32.09 -30.48
CA GLY A 506 15.63 -32.14 -31.44
C GLY A 506 15.39 -31.27 -32.68
N GLU A 507 16.12 -30.15 -32.78
CA GLU A 507 16.19 -29.24 -33.94
C GLU A 507 14.85 -29.00 -34.70
N GLY A 508 13.83 -28.47 -34.00
CA GLY A 508 12.65 -27.85 -34.60
C GLY A 508 12.67 -26.32 -34.53
N ASP A 509 12.18 -25.63 -35.57
CA ASP A 509 12.02 -24.16 -35.59
C ASP A 509 10.67 -23.82 -34.90
N TYR A 510 10.74 -23.47 -33.60
CA TYR A 510 9.56 -23.10 -32.78
C TYR A 510 9.44 -21.58 -32.65
N GLN A 511 8.22 -21.06 -32.74
CA GLN A 511 7.93 -19.64 -32.52
C GLN A 511 7.06 -19.45 -31.28
N LEU A 512 7.45 -18.52 -30.41
CA LEU A 512 6.64 -18.10 -29.26
C LEU A 512 5.92 -16.78 -29.55
N SER A 513 4.64 -16.71 -29.19
CA SER A 513 3.78 -15.53 -29.37
C SER A 513 3.01 -15.23 -28.09
N LEU A 514 2.71 -13.96 -27.84
CA LEU A 514 1.80 -13.55 -26.77
C LEU A 514 0.40 -13.37 -27.36
N ASN A 515 -0.59 -14.03 -26.79
CA ASN A 515 -1.98 -13.80 -27.17
C ASN A 515 -2.51 -12.47 -26.57
N PRO A 516 -3.69 -11.99 -27.00
CA PRO A 516 -4.29 -10.76 -26.48
C PRO A 516 -4.61 -10.77 -24.97
N GLN A 517 -4.49 -11.93 -24.32
CA GLN A 517 -4.66 -12.14 -22.88
C GLN A 517 -3.30 -12.30 -22.15
N LEU A 518 -2.19 -11.97 -22.81
CA LEU A 518 -0.81 -12.10 -22.30
C LEU A 518 -0.39 -13.54 -21.97
N GLY A 519 -1.06 -14.53 -22.53
CA GLY A 519 -0.65 -15.93 -22.48
C GLY A 519 0.40 -16.25 -23.54
N LEU A 520 1.49 -16.92 -23.15
CA LEU A 520 2.52 -17.42 -24.06
C LEU A 520 1.97 -18.64 -24.84
N VAL A 521 1.96 -18.55 -26.16
CA VAL A 521 1.49 -19.58 -27.10
C VAL A 521 2.64 -19.96 -28.04
N MET A 522 2.88 -21.26 -28.17
CA MET A 522 3.94 -21.83 -29.01
C MET A 522 3.36 -22.33 -30.33
N GLN A 523 4.08 -22.13 -31.44
CA GLN A 523 3.68 -22.52 -32.80
C GLN A 523 4.83 -23.28 -33.49
N GLU A 524 4.51 -24.40 -34.16
CA GLU A 524 5.45 -25.18 -34.98
C GLU A 524 5.52 -24.63 -36.42
N GLY A 525 6.74 -24.42 -36.94
CA GLY A 525 6.94 -23.91 -38.30
C GLY A 525 6.78 -24.97 -39.40
N GLY A 526 5.67 -24.97 -40.13
CA GLY A 526 5.44 -25.81 -41.33
C GLY A 526 5.40 -25.01 -42.65
N GLN A 527 6.06 -25.52 -43.71
CA GLN A 527 6.18 -24.86 -45.02
C GLN A 527 4.90 -24.91 -45.92
N THR A 528 4.50 -23.72 -46.38
CA THR A 528 3.89 -23.28 -47.66
C THR A 528 2.89 -24.13 -48.45
N GLY A 529 1.68 -23.57 -48.66
CA GLY A 529 0.75 -23.92 -49.75
C GLY A 529 -0.31 -22.84 -50.03
N GLY A 530 -0.05 -21.98 -51.01
CA GLY A 530 -0.96 -21.13 -51.81
C GLY A 530 -2.28 -20.60 -51.23
N GLY A 531 -2.28 -19.35 -50.74
CA GLY A 531 -3.49 -18.55 -50.53
C GLY A 531 -3.19 -17.24 -49.79
N ARG A 532 -3.33 -16.10 -50.47
CA ARG A 532 -3.01 -14.74 -49.98
C ARG A 532 -3.50 -14.51 -48.54
N THR A 533 -2.58 -14.47 -47.57
CA THR A 533 -2.75 -13.88 -46.22
C THR A 533 -1.36 -13.55 -45.64
N CYS A 534 -1.27 -12.45 -44.90
CA CYS A 534 -0.04 -11.87 -44.36
C CYS A 534 0.89 -12.90 -43.68
N GLN A 535 2.09 -13.08 -44.24
CA GLN A 535 3.14 -13.88 -43.61
C GLN A 535 4.11 -12.98 -42.85
N SER A 536 4.11 -13.08 -41.52
CA SER A 536 5.19 -12.66 -40.64
C SER A 536 6.18 -13.81 -40.49
N TRP A 537 7.45 -13.58 -40.82
CA TRP A 537 8.55 -14.51 -40.55
C TRP A 537 9.43 -13.88 -39.47
N THR A 538 9.70 -14.59 -38.38
CA THR A 538 10.70 -14.18 -37.38
C THR A 538 11.42 -15.41 -36.87
N ARG A 539 12.69 -15.56 -37.28
CA ARG A 539 13.62 -16.57 -36.79
C ARG A 539 14.43 -15.99 -35.64
N LEU A 540 14.44 -16.67 -34.50
CA LEU A 540 15.39 -16.43 -33.42
C LEU A 540 16.51 -17.45 -33.55
N ARG A 541 17.73 -17.02 -33.93
CA ARG A 541 18.94 -17.80 -33.66
C ARG A 541 19.52 -17.32 -32.34
N VAL A 542 19.76 -18.29 -31.45
CA VAL A 542 20.40 -18.16 -30.13
C VAL A 542 21.80 -17.58 -30.26
#